data_AF-A0A7S1JA39-F1
#
_entry.id   AF-A0A7S1JA39-F1
#
_cell.length_a   1.000
_cell.length_b   1.000
_cell.length_c   1.000
_cell.angle_alpha   90.00
_cell.angle_beta   90.00
_cell.angle_gamma   90.00
#
_symmetry.space_group_name_H-M   'P 1'
#
loop_
_entity.id
_entity.type
_entity.pdbx_description
1 polymer ?
#
loop_
_entity_poly.entity_id
_entity_poly.type
_entity_poly.pdbx_seq_one_letter_code
_entity_poly.pdbx_strand_id
1 'polypeptide(L)'
;SMNKEWLANFVRSEQVKGLEARHLNFLSELCVCNGAGIPGNQTIIAQILLEQKQDQLLPMKVQDGGVMVQVPEGYTFVSSSVDQILTGSHIETYNEVYSRPTLQRRKDFIRMVNKVRSARMLHGSPTLADTSTTRLGVPPGTWCPIDKFVADTTPVVSSYLEATLSLFHHLCLDHNNATRRLVERFVSKQMLSLILGPGSAHAPLADRFKREFYRIATTLYIRHQHQPPARTVKFWSKLHRPVSGLTPSTDLMFNGKPNSAFLSQLKAASLDLLGKNTAFDCEQAERNGLIQSVLEMWELLIQKRQFTTAELSRLTPVLVDMLDGRSDSKALAEGPAEKKAASFSRRKSLQLLNHRRPALEEDRIAGLVDNQEHDGDRYTDTERNSVMMACKTVVLRMFNLLLEQYVDNAVNDILSAFKGALTNDTPHCTSDTTCISGSSHNSSHRSDSWII
;
A
#
# COMPACT_ATOMS: atom_id res chain seq x y z
N SER A 1 -11.05 8.48 -24.67
CA SER A 1 -11.93 8.59 -23.49
C SER A 1 -12.92 7.44 -23.53
N MET A 2 -13.26 6.84 -22.39
CA MET A 2 -14.27 5.78 -22.32
C MET A 2 -15.67 6.41 -22.39
N ASN A 3 -16.63 5.73 -23.02
CA ASN A 3 -18.01 6.22 -23.07
C ASN A 3 -18.58 6.24 -21.63
N LYS A 4 -18.92 7.45 -21.13
CA LYS A 4 -19.44 7.66 -19.77
C LYS A 4 -20.75 6.91 -19.52
N GLU A 5 -21.60 6.84 -20.54
CA GLU A 5 -22.88 6.14 -20.47
C GLU A 5 -22.68 4.63 -20.36
N TRP A 6 -21.73 4.07 -21.14
CA TRP A 6 -21.37 2.67 -21.00
C TRP A 6 -20.86 2.33 -19.60
N LEU A 7 -19.98 3.16 -19.03
CA LEU A 7 -19.46 2.95 -17.67
C LEU A 7 -20.58 3.03 -16.63
N ALA A 8 -21.42 4.05 -16.74
CA ALA A 8 -22.55 4.21 -15.83
C ALA A 8 -23.51 3.02 -15.93
N ASN A 9 -23.81 2.56 -17.15
CA ASN A 9 -24.64 1.39 -17.38
C ASN A 9 -23.97 0.11 -16.88
N PHE A 10 -22.66 -0.05 -17.02
CA PHE A 10 -21.92 -1.19 -16.47
C PHE A 10 -22.01 -1.23 -14.95
N VAL A 11 -21.71 -0.14 -14.24
CA VAL A 11 -21.83 -0.08 -12.76
C VAL A 11 -23.29 -0.27 -12.31
N ARG A 12 -24.27 0.15 -13.13
CA ARG A 12 -25.69 -0.10 -12.86
C ARG A 12 -26.11 -1.54 -13.12
N SER A 13 -25.65 -2.14 -14.23
CA SER A 13 -26.12 -3.43 -14.75
C SER A 13 -25.37 -4.63 -14.16
N GLU A 14 -24.09 -4.48 -13.86
CA GLU A 14 -23.31 -5.43 -13.07
C GLU A 14 -23.73 -5.29 -11.60
N GLN A 15 -25.02 -5.52 -11.34
CA GLN A 15 -25.47 -6.02 -10.05
C GLN A 15 -24.79 -7.37 -9.84
N VAL A 16 -23.71 -7.34 -9.06
CA VAL A 16 -23.58 -7.97 -7.72
C VAL A 16 -24.66 -8.99 -7.37
N LYS A 17 -24.95 -9.95 -8.25
CA LYS A 17 -25.45 -11.25 -7.82
C LYS A 17 -24.22 -12.01 -7.32
N GLY A 18 -23.87 -11.81 -6.05
CA GLY A 18 -22.96 -12.71 -5.34
C GLY A 18 -21.59 -12.18 -4.88
N LEU A 19 -21.46 -10.90 -4.49
CA LEU A 19 -20.23 -10.35 -3.86
C LEU A 19 -18.92 -10.79 -4.56
N GLU A 20 -18.89 -10.70 -5.88
CA GLU A 20 -17.75 -11.17 -6.66
C GLU A 20 -16.64 -10.10 -6.73
N ALA A 21 -15.48 -10.37 -6.11
CA ALA A 21 -14.34 -9.44 -6.04
C ALA A 21 -13.86 -8.95 -7.42
N ARG A 22 -13.99 -9.80 -8.45
CA ARG A 22 -13.57 -9.51 -9.83
C ARG A 22 -14.22 -8.25 -10.42
N HIS A 23 -15.47 -7.95 -10.06
CA HIS A 23 -16.16 -6.77 -10.57
C HIS A 23 -15.57 -5.50 -9.96
N LEU A 24 -15.32 -5.51 -8.66
CA LEU A 24 -14.66 -4.39 -7.97
C LEU A 24 -13.23 -4.20 -8.45
N ASN A 25 -12.47 -5.27 -8.65
CA ASN A 25 -11.13 -5.20 -9.23
C ASN A 25 -11.15 -4.57 -10.62
N PHE A 26 -12.09 -4.95 -11.48
CA PHE A 26 -12.24 -4.34 -12.80
C PHE A 26 -12.58 -2.83 -12.71
N LEU A 27 -13.51 -2.44 -11.83
CA LEU A 27 -13.80 -1.02 -11.59
C LEU A 27 -12.58 -0.27 -11.07
N SER A 28 -11.80 -0.90 -10.20
CA SER A 28 -10.56 -0.37 -9.62
C SER A 28 -9.52 -0.10 -10.72
N GLU A 29 -9.33 -1.03 -11.65
CA GLU A 29 -8.46 -0.85 -12.82
C GLU A 29 -8.95 0.24 -13.77
N LEU A 30 -10.27 0.42 -13.91
CA LEU A 30 -10.81 1.52 -14.72
C LEU A 30 -10.55 2.91 -14.09
N CYS A 31 -10.27 2.99 -12.79
CA CYS A 31 -9.93 4.24 -12.12
C CYS A 31 -8.48 4.67 -12.35
N VAL A 32 -7.61 3.81 -12.89
CA VAL A 32 -6.16 4.06 -12.95
C VAL A 32 -5.60 3.81 -14.35
N CYS A 33 -4.61 4.58 -14.75
CA CYS A 33 -3.79 4.32 -15.93
C CYS A 33 -2.34 4.70 -15.61
N ASN A 34 -1.41 3.74 -15.73
CA ASN A 34 0.01 3.93 -15.43
C ASN A 34 0.28 4.52 -14.02
N GLY A 35 -0.48 4.07 -13.02
CA GLY A 35 -0.37 4.55 -11.64
C GLY A 35 -1.00 5.92 -11.37
N ALA A 36 -1.57 6.57 -12.38
CA ALA A 36 -2.30 7.83 -12.27
C ALA A 36 -3.82 7.58 -12.27
N GLY A 37 -4.55 8.28 -11.40
CA GLY A 37 -6.00 8.29 -11.35
C GLY A 37 -6.61 8.91 -12.61
N ILE A 38 -7.76 8.39 -13.05
CA ILE A 38 -8.56 8.95 -14.14
C ILE A 38 -9.78 9.66 -13.53
N PRO A 39 -9.76 11.00 -13.33
CA PRO A 39 -10.78 11.70 -12.56
C PRO A 39 -12.20 11.48 -13.06
N GLY A 40 -12.40 11.44 -14.38
CA GLY A 40 -13.71 11.20 -14.98
C GLY A 40 -14.31 9.83 -14.61
N ASN A 41 -13.49 8.78 -14.61
CA ASN A 41 -13.94 7.43 -14.27
C ASN A 41 -14.16 7.30 -12.76
N GLN A 42 -13.21 7.82 -11.95
CA GLN A 42 -13.33 7.84 -10.49
C GLN A 42 -14.64 8.51 -10.05
N THR A 43 -14.96 9.69 -10.60
CA THR A 43 -16.18 10.43 -10.23
C THR A 43 -17.44 9.66 -10.58
N ILE A 44 -17.53 9.07 -11.78
CA ILE A 44 -18.71 8.30 -12.20
C ILE A 44 -18.88 7.05 -11.31
N ILE A 45 -17.80 6.30 -11.09
CA ILE A 45 -17.83 5.08 -10.27
C ILE A 45 -18.20 5.42 -8.83
N ALA A 46 -17.58 6.44 -8.24
CA ALA A 46 -17.87 6.87 -6.87
C ALA A 46 -19.32 7.35 -6.71
N GLN A 47 -19.84 8.17 -7.63
CA GLN A 47 -21.23 8.65 -7.54
C GLN A 47 -22.23 7.50 -7.59
N ILE A 48 -22.04 6.55 -8.51
CA ILE A 48 -22.98 5.43 -8.63
C ILE A 48 -22.83 4.47 -7.45
N LEU A 49 -21.61 4.06 -7.11
CA LEU A 49 -21.39 3.02 -6.10
C LEU A 49 -21.52 3.56 -4.66
N LEU A 50 -20.99 4.75 -4.38
CA LEU A 50 -20.96 5.32 -3.02
C LEU A 50 -22.15 6.23 -2.70
N GLU A 51 -22.93 6.68 -3.68
CA GLU A 51 -24.14 7.50 -3.41
C GLU A 51 -25.42 6.77 -3.78
N GLN A 52 -25.47 6.09 -4.94
CA GLN A 52 -26.71 5.48 -5.43
C GLN A 52 -26.88 4.02 -5.00
N LYS A 53 -25.79 3.31 -4.69
CA LYS A 53 -25.77 1.85 -4.49
C LYS A 53 -24.90 1.40 -3.30
N GLN A 54 -25.02 2.10 -2.17
CA GLN A 54 -24.22 1.83 -0.98
C GLN A 54 -24.44 0.42 -0.40
N ASP A 55 -25.64 -0.13 -0.61
CA ASP A 55 -26.06 -1.48 -0.24
C ASP A 55 -25.22 -2.59 -0.90
N GLN A 56 -24.53 -2.26 -1.99
CA GLN A 56 -23.68 -3.22 -2.70
C GLN A 56 -22.31 -3.41 -2.05
N LEU A 57 -21.88 -2.48 -1.19
CA LEU A 57 -20.60 -2.55 -0.50
C LEU A 57 -20.78 -3.17 0.88
N LEU A 58 -19.72 -3.80 1.40
CA LEU A 58 -19.73 -4.28 2.77
C LEU A 58 -19.77 -3.08 3.73
N PRO A 59 -20.84 -2.93 4.53
CA PRO A 59 -20.94 -1.82 5.48
C PRO A 59 -19.86 -1.95 6.55
N MET A 60 -19.15 -0.85 6.80
CA MET A 60 -18.14 -0.74 7.85
C MET A 60 -18.47 0.44 8.76
N LYS A 61 -18.28 0.28 10.07
CA LYS A 61 -18.40 1.38 11.04
C LYS A 61 -17.42 1.21 12.20
N VAL A 62 -17.16 2.32 12.88
CA VAL A 62 -16.48 2.30 14.17
C VAL A 62 -17.52 2.12 15.27
N GLN A 63 -17.36 1.12 16.12
CA GLN A 63 -18.25 0.87 17.26
C GLN A 63 -17.43 0.23 18.38
N ASP A 64 -17.67 0.67 19.63
CA ASP A 64 -17.06 0.10 20.85
C ASP A 64 -15.51 0.05 20.82
N GLY A 65 -14.88 1.04 20.18
CA GLY A 65 -13.42 1.11 20.04
C GLY A 65 -12.85 0.13 19.00
N GLY A 66 -13.69 -0.58 18.26
CA GLY A 66 -13.30 -1.48 17.16
C GLY A 66 -13.84 -1.02 15.80
N VAL A 67 -13.32 -1.65 14.75
CA VAL A 67 -13.88 -1.55 13.40
C VAL A 67 -14.73 -2.77 13.16
N MET A 68 -16.01 -2.54 12.87
CA MET A 68 -17.00 -3.58 12.67
C MET A 68 -17.38 -3.64 11.19
N VAL A 69 -17.57 -4.86 10.69
CA VAL A 69 -18.09 -5.14 9.35
C VAL A 69 -19.43 -5.85 9.49
N GLN A 70 -20.41 -5.47 8.69
CA GLN A 70 -21.70 -6.15 8.68
C GLN A 70 -21.63 -7.41 7.80
N VAL A 71 -22.13 -8.51 8.32
CA VAL A 71 -22.19 -9.79 7.62
C VAL A 71 -23.28 -9.72 6.56
N PRO A 72 -22.97 -9.96 5.28
CA PRO A 72 -23.96 -9.88 4.21
C PRO A 72 -25.04 -10.96 4.34
N GLU A 73 -26.27 -10.59 3.98
CA GLU A 73 -27.39 -11.54 3.92
C GLU A 73 -27.12 -12.68 2.92
N GLY A 74 -27.51 -13.91 3.29
CA GLY A 74 -27.28 -15.10 2.47
C GLY A 74 -25.89 -15.71 2.57
N TYR A 75 -24.97 -15.12 3.35
CA TYR A 75 -23.67 -15.71 3.66
C TYR A 75 -23.69 -16.23 5.10
N THR A 76 -23.32 -17.49 5.27
CA THR A 76 -23.10 -18.09 6.59
C THR A 76 -21.63 -18.41 6.76
N PHE A 77 -21.13 -18.27 7.98
CA PHE A 77 -19.73 -18.56 8.29
C PHE A 77 -19.53 -20.06 8.31
N VAL A 78 -18.50 -20.52 7.61
CA VAL A 78 -18.07 -21.91 7.67
C VAL A 78 -16.95 -21.96 8.69
N SER A 79 -17.13 -22.75 9.75
CA SER A 79 -16.06 -22.98 10.72
C SER A 79 -14.83 -23.54 10.00
N SER A 80 -13.68 -22.90 10.21
CA SER A 80 -12.36 -23.27 9.66
C SER A 80 -11.86 -24.66 10.06
N SER A 81 -12.65 -25.44 10.79
CA SER A 81 -12.29 -26.77 11.29
C SER A 81 -12.41 -27.89 10.25
N VAL A 82 -13.13 -27.71 9.12
CA VAL A 82 -13.53 -28.85 8.25
C VAL A 82 -13.19 -28.69 6.76
N ASP A 83 -13.04 -27.48 6.20
CA ASP A 83 -13.11 -27.29 4.73
C ASP A 83 -11.82 -26.86 4.00
N GLN A 84 -10.62 -27.15 4.53
CA GLN A 84 -9.38 -26.93 3.77
C GLN A 84 -9.23 -27.81 2.50
N ILE A 85 -10.16 -28.73 2.22
CA ILE A 85 -10.00 -29.78 1.20
C ILE A 85 -10.73 -29.47 -0.12
N LEU A 86 -11.73 -28.57 -0.18
CA LEU A 86 -12.69 -28.57 -1.31
C LEU A 86 -12.75 -27.32 -2.21
N THR A 87 -12.01 -26.22 -1.95
CA THR A 87 -12.23 -24.95 -2.69
C THR A 87 -11.06 -24.43 -3.53
N GLY A 88 -9.91 -25.12 -3.58
CA GLY A 88 -8.69 -24.60 -4.21
C GLY A 88 -8.62 -24.61 -5.76
N SER A 89 -9.44 -25.38 -6.48
CA SER A 89 -9.11 -25.74 -7.87
C SER A 89 -9.54 -24.77 -8.99
N HIS A 90 -10.37 -23.75 -8.72
CA HIS A 90 -10.96 -22.94 -9.80
C HIS A 90 -10.79 -21.41 -9.71
N ILE A 91 -10.25 -20.88 -8.62
CA ILE A 91 -10.14 -19.42 -8.42
C ILE A 91 -8.76 -18.88 -8.82
N GLU A 92 -7.72 -19.73 -8.89
CA GLU A 92 -6.33 -19.29 -8.70
C GLU A 92 -5.56 -18.98 -10.00
N THR A 93 -6.03 -19.38 -11.19
CA THR A 93 -5.31 -19.15 -12.46
C THR A 93 -5.37 -17.72 -13.00
N TYR A 94 -6.02 -16.78 -12.30
CA TYR A 94 -6.41 -15.50 -12.90
C TYR A 94 -5.60 -14.28 -12.43
N ASN A 95 -4.91 -14.32 -11.28
CA ASN A 95 -4.19 -13.13 -10.77
C ASN A 95 -2.89 -12.79 -11.53
N GLU A 96 -2.21 -13.75 -12.18
CA GLU A 96 -0.99 -13.52 -12.99
C GLU A 96 -1.23 -12.63 -14.24
N VAL A 97 -2.49 -12.45 -14.66
CA VAL A 97 -2.82 -11.68 -15.88
C VAL A 97 -2.81 -10.16 -15.64
N TYR A 98 -2.85 -9.69 -14.40
CA TYR A 98 -3.21 -8.31 -14.07
C TYR A 98 -2.06 -7.36 -13.73
N SER A 99 -0.82 -7.83 -13.62
CA SER A 99 0.31 -7.02 -13.11
C SER A 99 0.89 -5.99 -14.08
N ARG A 100 0.45 -5.92 -15.36
CA ARG A 100 0.87 -4.89 -16.34
C ARG A 100 -0.23 -4.59 -17.38
N PRO A 101 -0.72 -3.33 -17.50
CA PRO A 101 -1.71 -2.98 -18.50
C PRO A 101 -1.01 -2.76 -19.86
N THR A 102 -0.87 -3.82 -20.66
CA THR A 102 -0.63 -3.61 -22.09
C THR A 102 -1.97 -3.37 -22.79
N LEU A 103 -1.96 -2.48 -23.79
CA LEU A 103 -3.13 -2.14 -24.60
C LEU A 103 -3.75 -3.39 -25.27
N GLN A 104 -2.93 -4.41 -25.49
CA GLN A 104 -3.32 -5.72 -26.01
C GLN A 104 -4.12 -6.55 -24.99
N ARG A 105 -3.67 -6.63 -23.73
CA ARG A 105 -4.39 -7.35 -22.66
C ARG A 105 -5.77 -6.75 -22.40
N ARG A 106 -5.93 -5.43 -22.53
CA ARG A 106 -7.25 -4.77 -22.46
C ARG A 106 -8.19 -5.21 -23.57
N LYS A 107 -7.69 -5.39 -24.80
CA LYS A 107 -8.47 -5.91 -25.95
C LYS A 107 -8.82 -7.39 -25.77
N ASP A 108 -7.90 -8.18 -25.23
CA ASP A 108 -8.12 -9.61 -24.97
C ASP A 108 -9.15 -9.82 -23.85
N PHE A 109 -9.13 -8.97 -22.81
CA PHE A 109 -10.14 -8.96 -21.76
C PHE A 109 -11.52 -8.55 -22.27
N ILE A 110 -11.64 -7.51 -23.11
CA ILE A 110 -12.93 -7.15 -23.74
C ILE A 110 -13.46 -8.33 -24.56
N ARG A 111 -12.59 -9.03 -25.29
CA ARG A 111 -12.96 -10.27 -26.01
C ARG A 111 -13.40 -11.39 -25.06
N MET A 112 -12.72 -11.57 -23.94
CA MET A 112 -13.06 -12.57 -22.92
C MET A 112 -14.40 -12.28 -22.24
N VAL A 113 -14.65 -11.04 -21.81
CA VAL A 113 -15.92 -10.63 -21.20
C VAL A 113 -17.08 -10.85 -22.17
N ASN A 114 -16.89 -10.50 -23.44
CA ASN A 114 -17.90 -10.77 -24.46
C ASN A 114 -18.13 -12.28 -24.64
N LYS A 115 -17.07 -13.10 -24.60
CA LYS A 115 -17.17 -14.57 -24.69
C LYS A 115 -17.87 -15.21 -23.48
N VAL A 116 -17.58 -14.75 -22.27
CA VAL A 116 -18.22 -15.21 -21.03
C VAL A 116 -19.69 -14.79 -21.01
N ARG A 117 -20.02 -13.57 -21.45
CA ARG A 117 -21.40 -13.11 -21.60
C ARG A 117 -22.19 -13.97 -22.60
N SER A 118 -21.56 -14.38 -23.70
CA SER A 118 -22.17 -15.32 -24.66
C SER A 118 -22.35 -16.73 -24.08
N ALA A 119 -21.43 -17.22 -23.25
CA ALA A 119 -21.53 -18.53 -22.61
C ALA A 119 -22.58 -18.59 -21.49
N ARG A 120 -22.73 -17.51 -20.70
CA ARG A 120 -23.72 -17.41 -19.61
C ARG A 120 -25.17 -17.33 -20.10
N MET A 121 -25.39 -16.92 -21.35
CA MET A 121 -26.72 -16.96 -21.99
C MET A 121 -27.17 -18.39 -22.36
N LEU A 122 -26.25 -19.37 -22.38
CA LEU A 122 -26.51 -20.73 -22.82
C LEU A 122 -26.61 -21.76 -21.69
N HIS A 123 -26.12 -21.44 -20.49
CA HIS A 123 -26.19 -22.33 -19.33
C HIS A 123 -26.86 -21.62 -18.16
N GLY A 124 -28.05 -22.11 -17.78
CA GLY A 124 -28.79 -21.66 -16.60
C GLY A 124 -27.91 -21.73 -15.34
N SER A 125 -28.08 -20.75 -14.44
CA SER A 125 -27.30 -20.69 -13.20
C SER A 125 -27.49 -21.97 -12.38
N PRO A 126 -26.42 -22.62 -11.92
CA PRO A 126 -26.55 -23.79 -11.07
C PRO A 126 -27.19 -23.35 -9.75
N THR A 127 -28.37 -23.89 -9.46
CA THR A 127 -28.98 -23.85 -8.13
C THR A 127 -28.08 -24.64 -7.18
N LEU A 128 -27.40 -23.92 -6.29
CA LEU A 128 -26.65 -24.48 -5.17
C LEU A 128 -27.61 -25.29 -4.28
N ALA A 129 -27.60 -26.60 -4.44
CA ALA A 129 -28.37 -27.52 -3.61
C ALA A 129 -27.54 -27.96 -2.40
N ASP A 130 -28.11 -27.72 -1.22
CA ASP A 130 -27.91 -28.34 0.09
C ASP A 130 -26.73 -29.33 0.24
N THR A 131 -25.52 -28.79 0.42
CA THR A 131 -24.47 -29.47 1.18
C THR A 131 -24.52 -28.96 2.61
N SER A 132 -24.83 -29.86 3.55
CA SER A 132 -24.94 -29.64 4.99
C SER A 132 -23.63 -29.11 5.59
N THR A 133 -23.49 -27.78 5.62
CA THR A 133 -22.37 -27.07 6.24
C THR A 133 -22.63 -26.84 7.73
N THR A 134 -21.65 -27.23 8.53
CA THR A 134 -21.59 -27.05 9.98
C THR A 134 -21.65 -25.56 10.32
N ARG A 135 -22.80 -25.12 10.85
CA ARG A 135 -23.12 -23.73 11.17
C ARG A 135 -22.32 -23.23 12.38
N LEU A 136 -21.39 -22.30 12.18
CA LEU A 136 -21.10 -21.23 13.15
C LEU A 136 -21.77 -19.98 12.56
N GLY A 137 -22.60 -19.18 13.22
CA GLY A 137 -22.77 -18.82 14.63
C GLY A 137 -23.07 -17.31 14.72
N VAL A 138 -22.69 -16.57 13.66
CA VAL A 138 -22.95 -15.15 13.50
C VAL A 138 -24.07 -14.99 12.46
N PRO A 139 -25.29 -14.59 12.86
CA PRO A 139 -26.42 -14.43 11.95
C PRO A 139 -26.13 -13.40 10.85
N PRO A 140 -26.65 -13.57 9.63
CA PRO A 140 -26.56 -12.53 8.61
C PRO A 140 -27.14 -11.21 9.11
N GLY A 141 -26.56 -10.09 8.65
CA GLY A 141 -26.92 -8.74 9.09
C GLY A 141 -26.33 -8.32 10.44
N THR A 142 -25.65 -9.22 11.17
CA THR A 142 -24.95 -8.83 12.41
C THR A 142 -23.63 -8.15 12.12
N TRP A 143 -23.17 -7.36 13.10
CA TRP A 143 -21.89 -6.66 13.04
C TRP A 143 -20.85 -7.47 13.80
N CYS A 144 -19.70 -7.75 13.19
CA CYS A 144 -18.57 -8.38 13.87
C CYS A 144 -17.26 -7.60 13.67
N PRO A 145 -16.29 -7.73 14.59
CA PRO A 145 -14.98 -7.11 14.45
C PRO A 145 -14.30 -7.52 13.13
N ILE A 146 -13.62 -6.59 12.46
CA ILE A 146 -13.03 -6.82 11.12
C ILE A 146 -12.01 -7.96 11.10
N ASP A 147 -11.22 -8.12 12.15
CA ASP A 147 -10.27 -9.21 12.33
C ASP A 147 -10.97 -10.57 12.40
N LYS A 148 -12.03 -10.65 13.22
CA LYS A 148 -12.88 -11.84 13.32
C LYS A 148 -13.63 -12.11 12.01
N PHE A 149 -14.13 -11.07 11.35
CA PHE A 149 -14.77 -11.18 10.05
C PHE A 149 -13.81 -11.81 9.03
N VAL A 150 -12.59 -11.30 8.92
CA VAL A 150 -11.59 -11.83 7.98
C VAL A 150 -11.18 -13.27 8.33
N ALA A 151 -11.07 -13.61 9.61
CA ALA A 151 -10.70 -14.95 10.06
C ALA A 151 -11.80 -16.00 9.85
N ASP A 152 -13.06 -15.61 10.06
CA ASP A 152 -14.18 -16.55 10.05
C ASP A 152 -14.89 -16.62 8.68
N THR A 153 -14.80 -15.58 7.84
CA THR A 153 -15.52 -15.53 6.56
C THR A 153 -14.92 -16.45 5.49
N THR A 154 -15.73 -16.77 4.49
CA THR A 154 -15.25 -17.49 3.30
C THR A 154 -14.22 -16.63 2.54
N PRO A 155 -13.25 -17.26 1.86
CA PRO A 155 -12.25 -16.56 1.05
C PRO A 155 -12.87 -15.61 0.02
N VAL A 156 -14.05 -15.93 -0.50
CA VAL A 156 -14.81 -15.08 -1.44
C VAL A 156 -15.18 -13.74 -0.82
N VAL A 157 -15.75 -13.74 0.38
CA VAL A 157 -16.18 -12.51 1.07
C VAL A 157 -14.98 -11.70 1.54
N SER A 158 -13.94 -12.36 2.06
CA SER A 158 -12.66 -11.71 2.38
C SER A 158 -12.05 -11.02 1.14
N SER A 159 -12.02 -11.71 -0.01
CA SER A 159 -11.51 -11.15 -1.26
C SER A 159 -12.36 -9.98 -1.75
N TYR A 160 -13.68 -10.01 -1.53
CA TYR A 160 -14.57 -8.91 -1.86
C TYR A 160 -14.30 -7.67 -1.00
N LEU A 161 -14.05 -7.85 0.30
CA LEU A 161 -13.63 -6.77 1.20
C LEU A 161 -12.30 -6.16 0.75
N GLU A 162 -11.31 -6.99 0.42
CA GLU A 162 -10.01 -6.50 -0.10
C GLU A 162 -10.18 -5.70 -1.39
N ALA A 163 -10.98 -6.21 -2.34
CA ALA A 163 -11.29 -5.50 -3.59
C ALA A 163 -12.03 -4.18 -3.36
N THR A 164 -12.88 -4.10 -2.32
CA THR A 164 -13.55 -2.86 -1.89
C THR A 164 -12.55 -1.82 -1.41
N LEU A 165 -11.60 -2.22 -0.56
CA LEU A 165 -10.55 -1.32 -0.05
C LEU A 165 -9.60 -0.86 -1.17
N SER A 166 -9.22 -1.77 -2.06
CA SER A 166 -8.42 -1.45 -3.26
C SER A 166 -9.12 -0.43 -4.15
N LEU A 167 -10.43 -0.61 -4.40
CA LEU A 167 -11.23 0.36 -5.14
C LEU A 167 -11.26 1.73 -4.44
N PHE A 168 -11.42 1.78 -3.11
CA PHE A 168 -11.39 3.04 -2.35
C PHE A 168 -10.06 3.77 -2.50
N HIS A 169 -8.94 3.04 -2.46
CA HIS A 169 -7.61 3.61 -2.72
C HIS A 169 -7.53 4.24 -4.11
N HIS A 170 -7.93 3.51 -5.16
CA HIS A 170 -7.88 3.98 -6.55
C HIS A 170 -8.86 5.11 -6.86
N LEU A 171 -10.02 5.16 -6.22
CA LEU A 171 -10.97 6.28 -6.30
C LEU A 171 -10.38 7.60 -5.75
N CYS A 172 -9.36 7.51 -4.91
CA CYS A 172 -8.75 8.66 -4.23
C CYS A 172 -7.40 9.10 -4.82
N LEU A 173 -6.95 8.49 -5.93
CA LEU A 173 -5.74 8.92 -6.63
C LEU A 173 -5.92 10.30 -7.28
N ASP A 174 -4.83 11.06 -7.35
CA ASP A 174 -4.66 12.32 -8.10
C ASP A 174 -5.65 13.46 -7.80
N HIS A 175 -5.79 13.80 -6.53
CA HIS A 175 -6.46 15.03 -6.05
C HIS A 175 -7.95 15.18 -6.43
N ASN A 176 -8.64 14.07 -6.73
CA ASN A 176 -10.08 14.11 -6.95
C ASN A 176 -10.83 14.33 -5.62
N ASN A 177 -11.04 15.61 -5.28
CA ASN A 177 -11.66 16.04 -4.02
C ASN A 177 -13.09 15.52 -3.84
N ALA A 178 -13.84 15.39 -4.93
CA ALA A 178 -15.22 14.94 -4.88
C ALA A 178 -15.29 13.48 -4.43
N THR A 179 -14.53 12.59 -5.08
CA THR A 179 -14.50 11.17 -4.72
C THR A 179 -13.89 10.95 -3.35
N ARG A 180 -12.87 11.74 -2.99
CA ARG A 180 -12.27 11.69 -1.66
C ARG A 180 -13.30 11.89 -0.55
N ARG A 181 -14.13 12.93 -0.65
CA ARG A 181 -15.17 13.22 0.36
C ARG A 181 -16.19 12.10 0.49
N LEU A 182 -16.45 11.35 -0.59
CA LEU A 182 -17.32 10.19 -0.57
C LEU A 182 -16.65 9.02 0.16
N VAL A 183 -15.40 8.70 -0.20
CA VAL A 183 -14.64 7.61 0.45
C VAL A 183 -14.42 7.90 1.94
N GLU A 184 -14.16 9.15 2.34
CA GLU A 184 -14.00 9.56 3.75
C GLU A 184 -15.25 9.27 4.61
N ARG A 185 -16.45 9.12 4.01
CA ARG A 185 -17.66 8.71 4.74
C ARG A 185 -17.65 7.23 5.11
N PHE A 186 -16.94 6.39 4.34
CA PHE A 186 -16.83 4.95 4.56
C PHE A 186 -15.58 4.60 5.36
N VAL A 187 -14.47 5.31 5.12
CA VAL A 187 -13.19 5.10 5.80
C VAL A 187 -12.77 6.39 6.50
N SER A 188 -13.12 6.48 7.78
CA SER A 188 -12.80 7.65 8.60
C SER A 188 -11.36 7.61 9.14
N LYS A 189 -10.83 8.78 9.54
CA LYS A 189 -9.53 8.86 10.25
C LYS A 189 -9.51 7.99 11.51
N GLN A 190 -10.63 7.96 12.24
CA GLN A 190 -10.74 7.15 13.45
C GLN A 190 -10.65 5.65 13.14
N MET A 191 -11.31 5.19 12.07
CA MET A 191 -11.21 3.80 11.61
C MET A 191 -9.75 3.43 11.30
N LEU A 192 -9.05 4.29 10.56
CA LEU A 192 -7.64 4.06 10.23
C LEU A 192 -6.73 4.11 11.46
N SER A 193 -6.98 5.01 12.41
CA SER A 193 -6.28 5.06 13.70
C SER A 193 -6.44 3.76 14.49
N LEU A 194 -7.64 3.18 14.50
CA LEU A 194 -7.92 1.94 15.22
C LEU A 194 -7.27 0.73 14.56
N ILE A 195 -7.19 0.69 13.24
CA ILE A 195 -6.59 -0.42 12.49
C ILE A 195 -5.07 -0.33 12.47
N LEU A 196 -4.53 0.84 12.13
CA LEU A 196 -3.11 1.06 11.87
C LEU A 196 -2.34 1.62 13.06
N GLY A 197 -3.01 1.98 14.15
CA GLY A 197 -2.37 2.59 15.32
C GLY A 197 -1.43 1.67 16.09
N PRO A 198 -0.47 2.23 16.85
CA PRO A 198 0.34 1.45 17.78
C PRO A 198 -0.58 0.82 18.83
N GLY A 199 -0.40 -0.47 19.11
CA GLY A 199 -1.28 -1.20 20.02
C GLY A 199 -2.70 -1.41 19.50
N SER A 200 -2.89 -1.32 18.17
CA SER A 200 -4.17 -1.61 17.49
C SER A 200 -4.82 -2.89 18.05
N ALA A 201 -6.09 -2.78 18.43
CA ALA A 201 -6.91 -3.95 18.80
C ALA A 201 -7.02 -4.96 17.64
N HIS A 202 -6.76 -4.49 16.41
CA HIS A 202 -6.72 -5.27 15.17
C HIS A 202 -5.30 -5.70 14.80
N ALA A 203 -4.40 -5.83 15.78
CA ALA A 203 -3.09 -6.45 15.58
C ALA A 203 -3.13 -7.79 14.80
N PRO A 204 -4.11 -8.70 14.99
CA PRO A 204 -4.18 -9.95 14.22
C PRO A 204 -4.72 -9.81 12.78
N LEU A 205 -5.12 -8.62 12.34
CA LEU A 205 -5.61 -8.43 10.97
C LEU A 205 -4.51 -8.79 9.95
N ALA A 206 -4.86 -9.57 8.93
CA ALA A 206 -3.92 -10.02 7.91
C ALA A 206 -3.27 -8.83 7.17
N ASP A 207 -2.00 -9.01 6.78
CA ASP A 207 -1.16 -7.93 6.28
C ASP A 207 -1.66 -7.35 4.95
N ARG A 208 -2.31 -8.15 4.10
CA ARG A 208 -2.97 -7.67 2.88
C ARG A 208 -4.06 -6.61 3.12
N PHE A 209 -4.79 -6.69 4.23
CA PHE A 209 -5.79 -5.66 4.57
C PHE A 209 -5.14 -4.42 5.15
N LYS A 210 -4.16 -4.60 6.05
CA LYS A 210 -3.37 -3.47 6.58
C LYS A 210 -2.70 -2.70 5.45
N ARG A 211 -2.19 -3.39 4.43
CA ARG A 211 -1.63 -2.82 3.20
C ARG A 211 -2.63 -1.86 2.56
N GLU A 212 -3.85 -2.32 2.29
CA GLU A 212 -4.88 -1.48 1.66
C GLU A 212 -5.29 -0.30 2.56
N PHE A 213 -5.38 -0.48 3.88
CA PHE A 213 -5.63 0.64 4.79
C PHE A 213 -4.49 1.67 4.79
N TYR A 214 -3.22 1.26 4.74
CA TYR A 214 -2.09 2.18 4.57
C TYR A 214 -2.16 2.92 3.23
N ARG A 215 -2.52 2.23 2.13
CA ARG A 215 -2.69 2.83 0.80
C ARG A 215 -3.82 3.87 0.79
N ILE A 216 -4.95 3.58 1.43
CA ILE A 216 -6.05 4.54 1.61
C ILE A 216 -5.64 5.73 2.47
N ALA A 217 -5.00 5.49 3.64
CA ALA A 217 -4.54 6.56 4.52
C ALA A 217 -3.57 7.52 3.80
N THR A 218 -2.67 6.94 3.01
CA THR A 218 -1.69 7.66 2.20
C THR A 218 -2.37 8.53 1.14
N THR A 219 -3.32 7.99 0.36
CA THR A 219 -3.99 8.77 -0.69
C THR A 219 -4.94 9.83 -0.12
N LEU A 220 -5.72 9.50 0.91
CA LEU A 220 -6.68 10.42 1.52
C LEU A 220 -6.00 11.62 2.21
N TYR A 221 -4.99 11.35 3.06
CA TYR A 221 -4.51 12.33 4.04
C TYR A 221 -3.10 12.85 3.80
N ILE A 222 -2.24 12.08 3.13
CA ILE A 222 -0.86 12.48 2.88
C ILE A 222 -0.73 13.06 1.47
N ARG A 223 -1.06 12.27 0.43
CA ARG A 223 -0.91 12.66 -0.99
C ARG A 223 -1.68 13.92 -1.33
N HIS A 224 -2.88 14.11 -0.76
CA HIS A 224 -3.73 15.26 -1.09
C HIS A 224 -3.11 16.63 -0.74
N GLN A 225 -2.25 16.72 0.27
CA GLN A 225 -1.70 17.99 0.71
C GLN A 225 -0.87 18.61 -0.42
N HIS A 226 -1.50 19.46 -1.22
CA HIS A 226 -0.87 20.21 -2.31
C HIS A 226 0.12 21.17 -1.69
N GLN A 227 1.34 20.69 -1.54
CA GLN A 227 2.49 21.56 -1.53
C GLN A 227 3.10 21.37 -2.92
N PRO A 228 3.10 22.40 -3.79
CA PRO A 228 3.97 22.33 -4.95
C PRO A 228 5.38 21.98 -4.44
N PRO A 229 6.16 21.17 -5.18
CA PRO A 229 7.52 20.86 -4.78
C PRO A 229 8.18 22.19 -4.41
N ALA A 230 8.63 22.29 -3.16
CA ALA A 230 9.05 23.55 -2.59
C ALA A 230 10.26 24.02 -3.40
N ARG A 231 10.03 24.87 -4.42
CA ARG A 231 11.11 25.61 -5.05
C ARG A 231 11.57 26.59 -3.99
N THR A 232 12.68 26.25 -3.34
CA THR A 232 13.28 27.08 -2.30
C THR A 232 13.94 28.27 -2.97
N VAL A 233 13.16 29.29 -3.29
CA VAL A 233 13.71 30.63 -3.52
C VAL A 233 14.20 31.13 -2.17
N LYS A 234 15.51 31.31 -2.03
CA LYS A 234 16.15 31.69 -0.76
C LYS A 234 16.24 33.21 -0.71
N PHE A 235 15.35 33.83 0.04
CA PHE A 235 15.39 35.27 0.25
C PHE A 235 16.50 35.62 1.25
N TRP A 236 17.41 36.52 0.87
CA TRP A 236 18.52 36.97 1.72
C TRP A 236 18.05 37.47 3.09
N SER A 237 16.91 38.18 3.13
CA SER A 237 16.31 38.70 4.36
C SER A 237 15.88 37.61 5.34
N LYS A 238 15.54 36.40 4.85
CA LYS A 238 15.09 35.25 5.65
C LYS A 238 16.21 34.30 6.08
N LEU A 239 17.44 34.50 5.60
CA LEU A 239 18.58 33.77 6.13
C LEU A 239 18.83 34.21 7.56
N HIS A 240 18.52 33.35 8.52
CA HIS A 240 18.83 33.58 9.92
C HIS A 240 20.34 33.49 10.14
N ARG A 241 20.89 34.32 11.04
CA ARG A 241 22.28 34.15 11.49
C ARG A 241 22.42 32.72 12.05
N PRO A 242 23.54 32.03 11.77
CA PRO A 242 23.78 30.72 12.34
C PRO A 242 23.71 30.88 13.86
N VAL A 243 22.71 30.27 14.49
CA VAL A 243 22.65 30.24 15.94
C VAL A 243 23.74 29.27 16.35
N SER A 244 24.74 29.76 17.08
CA SER A 244 25.85 28.96 17.56
C SER A 244 25.31 27.86 18.48
N GLY A 245 25.36 26.63 18.01
CA GLY A 245 24.73 25.47 18.63
C GLY A 245 23.67 24.92 17.69
N LEU A 246 23.73 23.62 17.38
CA LEU A 246 22.62 22.85 16.82
C LEU A 246 21.41 23.16 17.69
N THR A 247 20.60 24.15 17.32
CA THR A 247 19.40 24.47 18.07
C THR A 247 18.62 23.17 18.07
N PRO A 248 18.36 22.57 19.25
CA PRO A 248 17.65 21.31 19.33
C PRO A 248 16.36 21.55 18.58
N SER A 249 16.26 20.89 17.43
CA SER A 249 15.18 20.99 16.46
C SER A 249 13.89 21.13 17.26
N THR A 250 13.32 22.34 17.34
CA THR A 250 11.95 22.47 17.82
C THR A 250 11.15 21.47 16.99
N ASP A 251 10.30 20.66 17.61
CA ASP A 251 9.46 19.61 16.97
C ASP A 251 8.49 20.15 15.89
N LEU A 252 8.74 21.34 15.37
CA LEU A 252 8.21 21.88 14.15
C LEU A 252 8.75 21.06 12.98
N MET A 253 7.82 20.58 12.17
CA MET A 253 8.14 19.95 10.89
C MET A 253 8.97 20.89 10.02
N PHE A 254 9.74 20.33 9.09
CA PHE A 254 10.43 21.13 8.06
C PHE A 254 9.49 22.06 7.27
N ASN A 255 8.18 21.78 7.25
CA ASN A 255 7.16 22.65 6.66
C ASN A 255 6.49 23.64 7.63
N GLY A 256 6.88 23.66 8.91
CA GLY A 256 6.39 24.56 9.95
C GLY A 256 4.99 24.28 10.49
N LYS A 257 4.30 23.21 10.06
CA LYS A 257 2.94 22.86 10.54
C LYS A 257 2.98 21.67 11.50
N PRO A 258 2.26 21.70 12.63
CA PRO A 258 2.22 20.54 13.52
C PRO A 258 1.57 19.34 12.82
N ASN A 259 2.07 18.14 13.09
CA ASN A 259 1.39 16.91 12.69
C ASN A 259 -0.01 16.89 13.30
N SER A 260 -1.00 16.46 12.51
CA SER A 260 -2.26 15.99 13.13
C SER A 260 -1.96 14.77 14.02
N ALA A 261 -2.69 14.61 15.13
CA ALA A 261 -2.53 13.45 16.02
C ALA A 261 -2.58 12.11 15.27
N PHE A 262 -3.50 11.99 14.29
CA PHE A 262 -3.60 10.86 13.37
C PHE A 262 -2.29 10.57 12.63
N LEU A 263 -1.66 11.60 12.05
CA LEU A 263 -0.43 11.44 11.28
C LEU A 263 0.76 11.05 12.17
N SER A 264 0.88 11.64 13.36
CA SER A 264 1.89 11.22 14.34
C SER A 264 1.72 9.76 14.74
N GLN A 265 0.47 9.33 14.98
CA GLN A 265 0.15 7.94 15.32
C GLN A 265 0.51 6.99 14.17
N LEU A 266 0.15 7.34 12.93
CA LEU A 266 0.42 6.55 11.73
C LEU A 266 1.94 6.39 11.49
N LYS A 267 2.72 7.46 11.70
CA LYS A 267 4.18 7.45 11.61
C LYS A 267 4.85 6.62 12.70
N ALA A 268 4.35 6.72 13.93
CA ALA A 268 4.87 5.91 15.03
C ALA A 268 4.66 4.41 14.76
N ALA A 269 3.44 4.04 14.31
CA ALA A 269 3.12 2.67 13.95
C ALA A 269 3.93 2.16 12.75
N SER A 270 4.13 2.99 11.72
CA SER A 270 4.94 2.60 10.58
C SER A 270 6.42 2.44 10.91
N LEU A 271 6.99 3.28 11.79
CA LEU A 271 8.38 3.10 12.25
C LEU A 271 8.55 1.82 13.07
N ASP A 272 7.60 1.51 13.95
CA ASP A 272 7.60 0.25 14.71
C ASP A 272 7.51 -0.97 13.77
N LEU A 273 6.63 -0.89 12.76
CA LEU A 273 6.52 -1.93 11.74
C LEU A 273 7.83 -2.08 10.95
N LEU A 274 8.39 -1.00 10.39
CA LEU A 274 9.63 -1.10 9.60
C LEU A 274 10.80 -1.61 10.46
N GLY A 275 10.91 -1.14 11.71
CA GLY A 275 11.97 -1.58 12.64
C GLY A 275 11.89 -3.06 13.01
N LYS A 276 10.69 -3.68 12.96
CA LYS A 276 10.50 -5.12 13.17
C LYS A 276 10.76 -5.97 11.93
N ASN A 277 10.89 -5.35 10.74
CA ASN A 277 11.01 -6.06 9.46
C ASN A 277 12.10 -5.45 8.59
N THR A 278 13.33 -5.40 9.09
CA THR A 278 14.50 -4.89 8.36
C THR A 278 14.98 -5.82 7.26
N ALA A 279 14.59 -7.09 7.28
CA ALA A 279 14.93 -8.09 6.27
C ALA A 279 13.72 -8.47 5.42
N PHE A 280 13.93 -8.69 4.12
CA PHE A 280 12.89 -9.20 3.24
C PHE A 280 12.92 -10.72 3.17
N ASP A 281 11.76 -11.34 3.36
CA ASP A 281 11.56 -12.78 3.19
C ASP A 281 10.72 -13.01 1.94
N CYS A 282 11.28 -13.71 0.94
CA CYS A 282 10.58 -13.97 -0.32
C CYS A 282 9.31 -14.80 -0.11
N GLU A 283 9.25 -15.63 0.92
CA GLU A 283 8.07 -16.43 1.26
C GLU A 283 6.96 -15.58 1.86
N GLN A 284 7.27 -14.41 2.43
CA GLN A 284 6.30 -13.51 3.06
C GLN A 284 5.83 -12.40 2.11
N ALA A 285 5.28 -12.80 0.94
CA ALA A 285 4.84 -11.85 -0.09
C ALA A 285 3.82 -10.81 0.43
N GLU A 286 2.87 -11.21 1.26
CA GLU A 286 1.89 -10.28 1.86
C GLU A 286 2.57 -9.24 2.76
N ARG A 287 3.52 -9.69 3.60
CA ARG A 287 4.30 -8.83 4.50
C ARG A 287 5.10 -7.80 3.72
N ASN A 288 5.79 -8.25 2.67
CA ASN A 288 6.57 -7.39 1.80
C ASN A 288 5.68 -6.35 1.10
N GLY A 289 4.48 -6.74 0.67
CA GLY A 289 3.51 -5.80 0.11
C GLY A 289 3.02 -4.73 1.10
N LEU A 290 2.84 -5.10 2.37
CA LEU A 290 2.55 -4.15 3.45
C LEU A 290 3.73 -3.19 3.67
N ILE A 291 4.96 -3.72 3.79
CA ILE A 291 6.19 -2.92 3.93
C ILE A 291 6.34 -1.94 2.76
N GLN A 292 6.10 -2.39 1.52
CA GLN A 292 6.14 -1.55 0.33
C GLN A 292 5.20 -0.33 0.47
N SER A 293 3.94 -0.57 0.87
CA SER A 293 2.95 0.51 1.02
C SER A 293 3.35 1.52 2.10
N VAL A 294 4.03 1.04 3.15
CA VAL A 294 4.54 1.88 4.23
C VAL A 294 5.76 2.69 3.79
N LEU A 295 6.64 2.10 2.98
CA LEU A 295 7.78 2.81 2.38
C LEU A 295 7.30 3.89 1.40
N GLU A 296 6.32 3.59 0.55
CA GLU A 296 5.71 4.57 -0.37
C GLU A 296 5.05 5.74 0.40
N MET A 297 4.45 5.44 1.56
CA MET A 297 3.94 6.47 2.46
C MET A 297 5.06 7.38 2.98
N TRP A 298 6.16 6.80 3.45
CA TRP A 298 7.32 7.56 3.95
C TRP A 298 8.02 8.34 2.85
N GLU A 299 8.15 7.78 1.65
CA GLU A 299 8.66 8.49 0.48
C GLU A 299 7.87 9.77 0.22
N LEU A 300 6.52 9.70 0.25
CA LEU A 300 5.67 10.88 0.10
C LEU A 300 5.82 11.88 1.27
N LEU A 301 6.00 11.40 2.51
CA LEU A 301 6.24 12.26 3.65
C LEU A 301 7.58 13.00 3.53
N ILE A 302 8.65 12.32 3.09
CA ILE A 302 9.96 12.90 2.84
C ILE A 302 9.89 13.92 1.71
N GLN A 303 9.27 13.56 0.59
CA GLN A 303 9.07 14.46 -0.55
C GLN A 303 8.36 15.76 -0.14
N LYS A 304 7.41 15.67 0.79
CA LYS A 304 6.66 16.82 1.32
C LYS A 304 7.31 17.49 2.53
N ARG A 305 8.51 17.05 2.92
CA ARG A 305 9.24 17.53 4.12
C ARG A 305 8.36 17.48 5.39
N GLN A 306 7.54 16.44 5.49
CA GLN A 306 6.64 16.19 6.61
C GLN A 306 7.27 15.17 7.55
N PHE A 307 8.39 15.53 8.17
CA PHE A 307 9.05 14.65 9.12
C PHE A 307 9.84 15.39 10.21
N THR A 308 9.96 14.67 11.31
CA THR A 308 10.88 14.74 12.45
C THR A 308 12.37 14.61 12.14
N THR A 309 13.28 15.41 12.73
CA THR A 309 14.69 14.99 12.84
C THR A 309 14.81 13.68 13.63
N ALA A 310 14.00 13.52 14.69
CA ALA A 310 13.93 12.29 15.48
C ALA A 310 13.27 11.14 14.71
N GLU A 311 12.27 11.43 13.86
CA GLU A 311 11.68 10.42 12.98
C GLU A 311 12.72 9.94 11.96
N LEU A 312 13.48 10.87 11.37
CA LEU A 312 14.52 10.55 10.39
C LEU A 312 15.67 9.75 10.99
N SER A 313 16.16 10.11 12.18
CA SER A 313 17.24 9.37 12.86
C SER A 313 16.85 7.94 13.20
N ARG A 314 15.56 7.66 13.43
CA ARG A 314 15.03 6.30 13.61
C ARG A 314 14.83 5.57 12.29
N LEU A 315 14.41 6.26 11.24
CA LEU A 315 14.13 5.69 9.93
C LEU A 315 15.41 5.30 9.19
N THR A 316 16.45 6.15 9.22
CA THR A 316 17.66 5.96 8.41
C THR A 316 18.37 4.62 8.65
N PRO A 317 18.64 4.17 9.89
CA PRO A 317 19.28 2.88 10.12
C PRO A 317 18.46 1.71 9.55
N VAL A 318 17.14 1.75 9.75
CA VAL A 318 16.20 0.73 9.25
C VAL A 318 16.25 0.66 7.71
N LEU A 319 16.31 1.80 7.02
CA LEU A 319 16.44 1.85 5.57
C LEU A 319 17.79 1.32 5.08
N VAL A 320 18.88 1.56 5.81
CA VAL A 320 20.20 0.99 5.48
C VAL A 320 20.18 -0.53 5.63
N ASP A 321 19.61 -1.04 6.74
CA ASP A 321 19.51 -2.48 6.99
C ASP A 321 18.69 -3.19 5.90
N MET A 322 17.60 -2.56 5.43
CA MET A 322 16.78 -3.04 4.31
C MET A 322 17.54 -3.12 2.97
N LEU A 323 18.64 -2.39 2.81
CA LEU A 323 19.48 -2.43 1.61
C LEU A 323 20.64 -3.43 1.71
N ASP A 324 21.08 -3.81 2.92
CA ASP A 324 22.24 -4.69 3.11
C ASP A 324 22.06 -6.04 2.40
N GLY A 325 20.83 -6.56 2.36
CA GLY A 325 20.46 -7.77 1.62
C GLY A 325 21.10 -9.06 2.15
N ARG A 326 22.08 -8.98 3.05
CA ARG A 326 22.70 -10.13 3.75
C ARG A 326 21.71 -10.83 4.68
N SER A 327 20.76 -10.06 5.19
CA SER A 327 19.70 -10.53 6.09
C SER A 327 18.47 -11.03 5.34
N ASP A 328 18.36 -10.77 4.03
CA ASP A 328 17.26 -11.31 3.23
C ASP A 328 17.38 -12.84 3.28
N SER A 329 16.30 -13.51 3.67
CA SER A 329 16.28 -14.95 3.95
C SER A 329 17.03 -15.71 2.86
N LYS A 330 17.97 -16.59 3.26
CA LYS A 330 18.85 -17.40 2.41
C LYS A 330 18.12 -18.42 1.51
N ALA A 331 16.90 -18.14 1.06
CA ALA A 331 16.16 -18.96 0.09
C ALA A 331 16.95 -19.18 -1.21
N LEU A 332 17.91 -18.31 -1.53
CA LEU A 332 18.80 -18.45 -2.69
C LEU A 332 20.07 -19.30 -2.46
N ALA A 333 20.50 -19.49 -1.20
CA ALA A 333 21.74 -20.23 -0.92
C ALA A 333 21.54 -21.76 -0.93
N GLU A 334 20.32 -22.24 -0.66
CA GLU A 334 19.93 -23.64 -0.87
C GLU A 334 19.28 -23.81 -2.24
N GLY A 335 20.01 -23.44 -3.29
CA GLY A 335 19.55 -23.65 -4.65
C GLY A 335 19.19 -25.13 -4.90
N PRO A 336 18.27 -25.42 -5.85
CA PRO A 336 17.82 -26.77 -6.17
C PRO A 336 18.93 -27.72 -6.67
N ALA A 337 20.19 -27.27 -6.77
CA ALA A 337 21.34 -28.12 -7.09
C ALA A 337 21.57 -29.22 -6.03
N GLU A 338 21.40 -28.94 -4.75
CA GLU A 338 21.53 -29.96 -3.69
C GLU A 338 20.30 -30.88 -3.61
N LYS A 339 19.09 -30.34 -3.78
CA LYS A 339 17.87 -31.17 -3.85
C LYS A 339 17.81 -32.00 -5.14
N LYS A 340 18.38 -31.52 -6.26
CA LYS A 340 18.59 -32.32 -7.48
C LYS A 340 19.66 -33.38 -7.25
N ALA A 341 20.77 -33.11 -6.57
CA ALA A 341 21.77 -34.15 -6.25
C ALA A 341 21.20 -35.26 -5.33
N ALA A 342 20.35 -34.90 -4.37
CA ALA A 342 19.67 -35.85 -3.48
C ALA A 342 18.56 -36.66 -4.19
N SER A 343 17.76 -36.03 -5.06
CA SER A 343 16.71 -36.71 -5.84
C SER A 343 17.26 -37.52 -7.02
N PHE A 344 18.37 -37.10 -7.63
CA PHE A 344 19.10 -37.87 -8.63
C PHE A 344 19.81 -39.08 -8.00
N SER A 345 20.36 -38.94 -6.79
CA SER A 345 20.86 -40.07 -6.00
C SER A 345 19.76 -41.06 -5.63
N ARG A 346 18.57 -40.60 -5.20
CA ARG A 346 17.41 -41.48 -4.92
C ARG A 346 16.89 -42.19 -6.17
N ARG A 347 16.85 -41.54 -7.34
CA ARG A 347 16.47 -42.18 -8.61
C ARG A 347 17.48 -43.24 -9.07
N LYS A 348 18.78 -43.03 -8.83
CA LYS A 348 19.82 -44.02 -9.15
C LYS A 348 19.76 -45.25 -8.24
N SER A 349 19.40 -45.07 -6.96
CA SER A 349 19.16 -46.17 -6.01
C SER A 349 17.91 -46.99 -6.34
N LEU A 350 16.84 -46.37 -6.86
CA LEU A 350 15.62 -47.07 -7.29
C LEU A 350 15.77 -47.79 -8.64
N GLN A 351 16.59 -47.28 -9.56
CA GLN A 351 16.89 -47.97 -10.82
C GLN A 351 17.74 -49.24 -10.62
N LEU A 352 18.60 -49.29 -9.59
CA LEU A 352 19.38 -50.49 -9.25
C LEU A 352 18.56 -51.59 -8.55
N LEU A 353 17.38 -51.27 -8.01
CA LEU A 353 16.47 -52.22 -7.36
C LEU A 353 15.44 -52.85 -8.32
N ASN A 354 15.34 -52.37 -9.58
CA ASN A 354 14.38 -52.85 -10.58
C ASN A 354 14.96 -53.80 -11.65
N HIS A 355 16.17 -54.35 -11.45
CA HIS A 355 16.78 -55.33 -12.37
C HIS A 355 16.70 -56.80 -11.92
N ARG A 356 15.80 -57.13 -10.98
CA ARG A 356 15.46 -58.53 -10.66
C ARG A 356 13.95 -58.73 -10.54
N ARG A 357 13.26 -58.81 -11.67
CA ARG A 357 11.99 -59.55 -11.76
C ARG A 357 11.94 -60.28 -13.11
N PRO A 358 11.78 -61.62 -13.13
CA PRO A 358 11.56 -62.35 -14.36
C PRO A 358 10.13 -62.11 -14.85
N ALA A 359 9.99 -62.14 -16.17
CA ALA A 359 8.76 -61.94 -16.91
C ALA A 359 7.69 -62.97 -16.53
N LEU A 360 6.52 -62.47 -16.13
CA LEU A 360 5.25 -63.17 -16.22
C LEU A 360 4.23 -62.14 -16.72
N GLU A 361 3.63 -62.50 -17.86
CA GLU A 361 2.41 -61.91 -18.41
C GLU A 361 1.29 -61.94 -17.36
N GLU A 362 0.54 -60.85 -17.24
CA GLU A 362 -0.93 -60.87 -17.34
C GLU A 362 -1.55 -59.47 -17.12
N ASP A 363 -2.43 -59.15 -18.07
CA ASP A 363 -3.66 -58.36 -18.05
C ASP A 363 -4.05 -57.45 -16.87
N ARG A 364 -4.52 -56.26 -17.28
CA ARG A 364 -5.63 -55.44 -16.73
C ARG A 364 -5.50 -54.89 -15.30
N ILE A 365 -5.49 -53.56 -15.19
CA ILE A 365 -6.63 -52.74 -14.71
C ILE A 365 -6.16 -51.27 -14.66
N ALA A 366 -7.00 -50.38 -15.18
CA ALA A 366 -6.87 -48.94 -15.12
C ALA A 366 -6.73 -48.45 -13.67
N GLY A 367 -5.62 -47.79 -13.38
CA GLY A 367 -5.40 -47.00 -12.17
C GLY A 367 -4.81 -45.66 -12.56
N LEU A 368 -5.65 -44.76 -13.06
CA LEU A 368 -5.33 -43.35 -13.25
C LEU A 368 -5.22 -42.75 -11.83
N VAL A 369 -4.06 -42.87 -11.22
CA VAL A 369 -3.74 -42.13 -10.00
C VAL A 369 -3.42 -40.71 -10.45
N ASP A 370 -4.44 -39.84 -10.35
CA ASP A 370 -4.27 -38.39 -10.44
C ASP A 370 -3.29 -37.97 -9.34
N ASN A 371 -2.03 -37.79 -9.73
CA ASN A 371 -1.09 -36.97 -8.97
C ASN A 371 -1.54 -35.51 -9.13
N GLN A 372 -2.58 -35.12 -8.39
CA GLN A 372 -2.91 -33.71 -8.18
C GLN A 372 -1.81 -33.11 -7.29
N GLU A 373 -0.78 -32.58 -7.94
CA GLU A 373 0.14 -31.63 -7.32
C GLU A 373 -0.69 -30.45 -6.79
N HIS A 374 -0.55 -30.22 -5.48
CA HIS A 374 -1.22 -29.19 -4.73
C HIS A 374 -0.71 -27.81 -5.20
N ASP A 375 -1.48 -27.14 -6.06
CA ASP A 375 -1.06 -25.92 -6.78
C ASP A 375 -1.17 -24.62 -5.96
N GLY A 376 -1.19 -24.73 -4.63
CA GLY A 376 -1.48 -23.63 -3.69
C GLY A 376 -0.34 -22.65 -3.40
N ASP A 377 0.80 -22.73 -4.09
CA ASP A 377 2.00 -21.95 -3.76
C ASP A 377 2.67 -21.30 -5.00
N ARG A 378 1.89 -20.93 -6.01
CA ARG A 378 2.40 -20.34 -7.27
C ARG A 378 2.32 -18.81 -7.30
N TYR A 379 2.91 -18.13 -6.33
CA TYR A 379 3.62 -16.91 -6.72
C TYR A 379 4.88 -17.38 -7.42
N THR A 380 5.02 -17.13 -8.73
CA THR A 380 6.30 -17.45 -9.39
C THR A 380 7.41 -16.73 -8.62
N ASP A 381 8.56 -17.38 -8.42
CA ASP A 381 9.72 -16.76 -7.75
C ASP A 381 10.02 -15.36 -8.30
N THR A 382 9.69 -15.13 -9.57
CA THR A 382 9.75 -13.83 -10.24
C THR A 382 8.89 -12.74 -9.58
N GLU A 383 7.65 -13.02 -9.21
CA GLU A 383 6.75 -12.04 -8.60
C GLU A 383 7.17 -11.73 -7.15
N ARG A 384 7.55 -12.74 -6.36
CA ARG A 384 8.09 -12.57 -4.99
C ARG A 384 9.31 -11.66 -5.00
N ASN A 385 10.24 -11.94 -5.92
CA ASN A 385 11.42 -11.10 -6.12
C ASN A 385 11.07 -9.69 -6.61
N SER A 386 10.01 -9.53 -7.39
CA SER A 386 9.60 -8.21 -7.91
C SER A 386 9.16 -7.24 -6.81
N VAL A 387 8.44 -7.72 -5.78
CA VAL A 387 7.97 -6.89 -4.65
C VAL A 387 9.15 -6.45 -3.79
N MET A 388 10.08 -7.36 -3.50
CA MET A 388 11.30 -7.03 -2.76
C MET A 388 12.13 -5.97 -3.51
N MET A 389 12.33 -6.15 -4.82
CA MET A 389 13.06 -5.18 -5.64
C MET A 389 12.33 -3.83 -5.73
N ALA A 390 10.99 -3.84 -5.75
CA ALA A 390 10.19 -2.63 -5.67
C ALA A 390 10.42 -1.90 -4.33
N CYS A 391 10.43 -2.62 -3.21
CA CYS A 391 10.75 -2.05 -1.89
C CYS A 391 12.13 -1.40 -1.89
N LYS A 392 13.18 -2.11 -2.33
CA LYS A 392 14.54 -1.57 -2.41
C LYS A 392 14.63 -0.34 -3.31
N THR A 393 13.89 -0.34 -4.41
CA THR A 393 13.80 0.84 -5.30
C THR A 393 13.20 2.05 -4.57
N VAL A 394 12.13 1.85 -3.80
CA VAL A 394 11.53 2.93 -2.98
C VAL A 394 12.54 3.44 -1.96
N VAL A 395 13.25 2.55 -1.26
CA VAL A 395 14.27 2.93 -0.27
C VAL A 395 15.38 3.79 -0.92
N LEU A 396 15.88 3.39 -2.10
CA LEU A 396 16.88 4.17 -2.83
C LEU A 396 16.37 5.56 -3.23
N ARG A 397 15.10 5.68 -3.67
CA ARG A 397 14.48 6.98 -3.96
C ARG A 397 14.39 7.85 -2.70
N MET A 398 14.05 7.26 -1.56
CA MET A 398 14.03 7.98 -0.28
C MET A 398 15.42 8.52 0.09
N PHE A 399 16.48 7.73 -0.06
CA PHE A 399 17.85 8.22 0.16
C PHE A 399 18.22 9.36 -0.78
N ASN A 400 17.84 9.28 -2.06
CA ASN A 400 18.08 10.38 -3.00
C ASN A 400 17.38 11.67 -2.54
N LEU A 401 16.11 11.60 -2.12
CA LEU A 401 15.38 12.75 -1.58
C LEU A 401 16.03 13.33 -0.32
N LEU A 402 16.54 12.46 0.57
CA LEU A 402 17.23 12.89 1.79
C LEU A 402 18.57 13.55 1.50
N LEU A 403 19.32 13.05 0.52
CA LEU A 403 20.57 13.66 0.07
C LEU A 403 20.33 15.04 -0.56
N GLU A 404 19.31 15.18 -1.41
CA GLU A 404 18.90 16.47 -1.96
C GLU A 404 18.59 17.47 -0.84
N GLN A 405 17.83 17.05 0.18
CA GLN A 405 17.52 17.90 1.32
C GLN A 405 18.75 18.22 2.19
N TYR A 406 19.68 17.29 2.34
CA TYR A 406 20.93 17.52 3.07
C TYR A 406 21.80 18.57 2.36
N VAL A 407 21.94 18.47 1.04
CA VAL A 407 22.67 19.45 0.23
C VAL A 407 22.01 20.83 0.34
N ASP A 408 20.69 20.90 0.25
CA ASP A 408 19.93 22.15 0.44
C ASP A 408 20.22 22.83 1.79
N ASN A 409 20.29 22.02 2.86
CA ASN A 409 20.60 22.48 4.21
C ASN A 409 22.05 22.94 4.35
N ALA A 410 23.01 22.18 3.83
CA ALA A 410 24.42 22.57 3.85
C ALA A 410 24.64 23.90 3.11
N VAL A 411 23.96 24.12 1.98
CA VAL A 411 23.99 25.41 1.27
C VAL A 411 23.38 26.53 2.11
N ASN A 412 22.29 26.26 2.86
CA ASN A 412 21.72 27.26 3.78
C ASN A 412 22.71 27.64 4.88
N ASP A 413 23.39 26.67 5.47
CA ASP A 413 24.36 26.91 6.54
C ASP A 413 25.54 27.75 6.05
N ILE A 414 26.05 27.47 4.84
CA ILE A 414 27.10 28.27 4.19
C ILE A 414 26.62 29.70 3.92
N LEU A 415 25.43 29.87 3.36
CA LEU A 415 24.86 31.21 3.09
C LEU A 415 24.62 32.00 4.38
N SER A 416 24.15 31.34 5.44
CA SER A 416 23.96 31.93 6.76
C SER A 416 25.31 32.33 7.39
N ALA A 417 26.34 31.50 7.29
CA ALA A 417 27.69 31.81 7.75
C ALA A 417 28.28 32.99 6.98
N PHE A 418 28.14 33.00 5.66
CA PHE A 418 28.59 34.10 4.79
C PHE A 418 27.89 35.42 5.10
N LYS A 419 26.56 35.41 5.27
CA LYS A 419 25.80 36.58 5.75
C LYS A 419 26.27 37.03 7.13
N GLY A 420 26.56 36.09 8.02
CA GLY A 420 27.14 36.36 9.34
C GLY A 420 28.44 37.16 9.23
N ALA A 421 29.40 36.67 8.42
CA ALA A 421 30.68 37.33 8.16
C ALA A 421 30.50 38.74 7.60
N LEU A 422 29.68 38.91 6.55
CA LEU A 422 29.40 40.23 5.95
C LEU A 422 28.81 41.24 6.94
N THR A 423 27.98 40.77 7.89
CA THR A 423 27.37 41.67 8.89
C THR A 423 28.25 41.93 10.11
N ASN A 424 29.28 41.12 10.34
CA ASN A 424 30.19 41.30 11.46
C ASN A 424 31.46 42.08 11.06
N ASP A 425 31.79 42.12 9.77
CA ASP A 425 32.88 42.92 9.20
C ASP A 425 32.52 44.41 9.03
N THR A 426 31.35 44.87 9.47
CA THR A 426 31.19 46.30 9.74
C THR A 426 32.00 46.62 11.00
N PRO A 427 33.15 47.33 10.90
CA PRO A 427 33.84 47.76 12.09
C PRO A 427 32.84 48.58 12.89
N HIS A 428 32.55 48.13 14.11
CA HIS A 428 32.15 49.09 15.13
C HIS A 428 33.33 50.05 15.25
N CYS A 429 33.28 51.14 14.48
CA CYS A 429 33.96 52.36 14.86
C CYS A 429 33.39 52.73 16.22
N THR A 430 34.01 52.21 17.27
CA THR A 430 33.96 52.80 18.60
C THR A 430 34.68 54.13 18.47
N SER A 431 33.99 55.10 17.88
CA SER A 431 34.32 56.50 18.03
C SER A 431 33.95 56.88 19.46
N ASP A 432 34.84 56.53 20.40
CA ASP A 432 35.04 57.35 21.58
C ASP A 432 35.58 58.69 21.08
N THR A 433 34.66 59.55 20.67
CA THR A 433 34.95 60.95 20.42
C THR A 433 33.69 61.72 20.79
N THR A 434 33.66 62.14 22.05
CA THR A 434 32.86 63.26 22.55
C THR A 434 32.77 64.36 21.51
N CYS A 435 31.57 64.62 20.96
CA CYS A 435 31.19 65.90 20.35
C CYS A 435 29.66 66.00 20.20
N ILE A 436 29.07 66.77 21.12
CA ILE A 436 28.17 67.90 20.90
C ILE A 436 27.02 67.73 19.87
N SER A 437 25.81 67.80 20.42
CA SER A 437 24.51 68.17 19.83
C SER A 437 24.53 68.89 18.47
N GLY A 438 23.81 68.34 17.48
CA GLY A 438 23.43 69.11 16.30
C GLY A 438 22.77 68.33 15.15
N SER A 439 21.46 68.52 15.01
CA SER A 439 20.66 68.38 13.78
C SER A 439 20.16 66.99 13.36
N SER A 440 18.86 66.99 13.08
CA SER A 440 18.01 65.93 12.56
C SER A 440 18.26 65.70 11.06
N HIS A 441 18.73 64.52 10.70
CA HIS A 441 18.58 64.00 9.33
C HIS A 441 17.99 62.60 9.34
N ASN A 442 16.75 62.51 8.84
CA ASN A 442 16.07 61.27 8.46
C ASN A 442 16.89 60.54 7.39
N SER A 443 17.58 59.46 7.76
CA SER A 443 18.11 58.50 6.81
C SER A 443 17.09 57.39 6.61
N SER A 444 16.52 57.32 5.41
CA SER A 444 15.67 56.22 4.98
C SER A 444 16.54 54.99 4.76
N HIS A 445 16.44 54.00 5.66
CA HIS A 445 16.98 52.67 5.42
C HIS A 445 16.24 52.04 4.23
N ARG A 446 16.84 52.13 3.03
CA ARG A 446 16.47 51.28 1.90
C ARG A 446 16.86 49.85 2.23
N SER A 447 15.87 49.03 2.53
CA SER A 447 16.01 47.57 2.58
C SER A 447 16.14 47.04 1.15
N ASP A 448 17.37 47.02 0.63
CA ASP A 448 17.64 46.40 -0.67
C ASP A 448 17.43 44.89 -0.53
N SER A 449 16.35 44.41 -1.15
CA SER A 449 15.99 42.99 -1.14
C SER A 449 16.69 42.29 -2.30
N TRP A 450 17.84 41.68 -1.98
CA TRP A 450 18.53 40.80 -2.92
C TRP A 450 17.82 39.44 -2.96
N ILE A 451 17.43 39.01 -4.16
CA ILE A 451 16.92 37.66 -4.44
C ILE A 451 18.10 36.85 -4.96
N ILE A 452 18.38 35.71 -4.33
CA ILE A 452 19.40 34.73 -4.77
C ILE A 452 18.70 33.51 -5.33
#